data_AF-A0A3D4C0L3-F1
#
_entry.id   AF-A0A3D4C0L3-F1
#
_cell.length_a   1.000
_cell.length_b   1.000
_cell.length_c   1.000
_cell.angle_alpha   90.00
_cell.angle_beta   90.00
_cell.angle_gamma   90.00
#
_symmetry.space_group_name_H-M   'P 1'
#
loop_
_entity.id
_entity.type
_entity.pdbx_description
1 polymer ?
#
loop_
_entity_poly.entity_id
_entity_poly.type
_entity_poly.pdbx_seq_one_letter_code
_entity_poly.pdbx_strand_id
1 'polypeptide(L)'
;MLPKITNSTSWQQAEILMQPAFIRVIDNIRKQLDVCDWKGTYQDVLTWPANTTDETKALVTQLVQNMETATIAQIEEIKKTLTSLPMPYPGYHLLLQRQQEQVNIDLWDLCYQVCFLNYSSQNTAVDIDTNLIDEYGDVNWQYLENKTQELVKQVFANLPILSE
;
A
#
# COMPACT_ATOMS: atom_id res chain seq x y z
N MET A 1 6.25 0.85 4.74
CA MET A 1 5.88 1.09 6.16
C MET A 1 4.86 2.22 6.21
N LEU A 2 3.84 2.19 7.07
CA LEU A 2 2.85 3.28 7.10
C LEU A 2 3.51 4.65 7.43
N PRO A 3 3.15 5.73 6.71
CA PRO A 3 3.61 7.07 7.04
C PRO A 3 3.04 7.51 8.39
N LYS A 4 3.86 8.23 9.17
CA LYS A 4 3.52 8.85 10.44
C LYS A 4 3.25 10.32 10.21
N ILE A 5 1.97 10.64 10.04
CA ILE A 5 1.49 12.02 9.91
C ILE A 5 1.37 12.63 11.31
N THR A 6 2.01 13.78 11.54
CA THR A 6 2.16 14.36 12.88
C THR A 6 1.21 15.53 13.16
N ASN A 7 0.47 16.02 12.17
CA ASN A 7 -0.44 17.15 12.31
C ASN A 7 -1.80 16.90 11.61
N SER A 8 -2.84 17.60 12.07
CA SER A 8 -4.22 17.43 11.61
C SER A 8 -4.43 17.85 10.14
N THR A 9 -3.78 18.94 9.71
CA THR A 9 -3.89 19.46 8.35
C THR A 9 -3.37 18.46 7.32
N SER A 10 -2.20 17.88 7.57
CA SER A 10 -1.63 16.84 6.70
C SER A 10 -2.49 15.57 6.66
N TRP A 11 -3.25 15.29 7.72
CA TRP A 11 -4.21 14.19 7.72
C TRP A 11 -5.37 14.45 6.76
N GLN A 12 -6.00 15.62 6.86
CA GLN A 12 -7.10 16.02 5.96
C GLN A 12 -6.65 16.06 4.49
N GLN A 13 -5.44 16.57 4.24
CA GLN A 13 -4.85 16.59 2.92
C GLN A 13 -4.57 15.18 2.39
N ALA A 14 -4.09 14.26 3.23
CA ALA A 14 -3.93 12.86 2.86
C ALA A 14 -5.26 12.21 2.45
N GLU A 15 -6.34 12.46 3.19
CA GLU A 15 -7.68 11.92 2.87
C GLU A 15 -8.15 12.34 1.47
N ILE A 16 -7.89 13.59 1.08
CA ILE A 16 -8.23 14.11 -0.26
C ILE A 16 -7.36 13.43 -1.34
N LEU A 17 -6.09 13.18 -1.05
CA LEU A 17 -5.11 12.74 -2.06
C LEU A 17 -5.03 11.23 -2.26
N MET A 18 -5.31 10.40 -1.24
CA MET A 18 -5.02 8.97 -1.29
C MET A 18 -5.77 8.23 -2.40
N GLN A 19 -7.08 8.47 -2.55
CA GLN A 19 -7.87 7.82 -3.59
C GLN A 19 -7.47 8.30 -5.01
N PRO A 20 -7.32 9.61 -5.29
CA PRO A 20 -6.79 10.10 -6.55
C PRO A 20 -5.41 9.52 -6.89
N ALA A 21 -4.48 9.48 -5.93
CA ALA A 21 -3.15 8.93 -6.14
C ALA A 21 -3.22 7.45 -6.50
N PHE A 22 -4.03 6.67 -5.79
CA PHE A 22 -4.21 5.25 -6.07
C PHE A 22 -4.73 5.00 -7.50
N ILE A 23 -5.75 5.75 -7.92
CA ILE A 23 -6.31 5.66 -9.28
C ILE A 23 -5.22 5.97 -10.32
N ARG A 24 -4.43 7.03 -10.11
CA ARG A 24 -3.39 7.48 -11.05
C ARG A 24 -2.19 6.54 -11.11
N VAL A 25 -1.81 5.94 -9.98
CA VAL A 25 -0.76 4.91 -9.92
C VAL A 25 -1.20 3.68 -10.72
N ILE A 26 -2.40 3.15 -10.50
CA ILE A 26 -2.91 1.98 -11.24
C ILE A 26 -3.00 2.28 -12.75
N ASP A 27 -3.52 3.45 -13.12
CA ASP A 27 -3.65 3.82 -14.53
C ASP A 27 -2.28 3.87 -15.23
N ASN A 28 -1.28 4.48 -14.60
CA ASN A 28 0.06 4.56 -15.16
C ASN A 28 0.78 3.21 -15.19
N ILE A 29 0.57 2.34 -14.19
CA ILE A 29 1.06 0.96 -14.21
C ILE A 29 0.46 0.20 -15.39
N ARG A 30 -0.86 0.27 -15.58
CA ARG A 30 -1.54 -0.38 -16.71
C ARG A 30 -0.94 0.06 -18.04
N LYS A 31 -0.78 1.37 -18.25
CA LYS A 31 -0.16 1.93 -19.47
C LYS A 31 1.27 1.40 -19.69
N GLN A 32 2.05 1.21 -18.63
CA GLN A 32 3.40 0.64 -18.76
C GLN A 32 3.39 -0.86 -19.07
N LEU A 33 2.47 -1.61 -18.47
CA LEU A 33 2.28 -3.04 -18.78
C LEU A 33 1.88 -3.28 -20.23
N ASP A 34 1.22 -2.31 -20.87
CA ASP A 34 0.86 -2.38 -22.30
C ASP A 34 2.07 -2.27 -23.24
N VAL A 35 3.20 -1.72 -22.77
CA VAL A 35 4.40 -1.46 -23.60
C VAL A 35 5.66 -2.23 -23.15
N CYS A 36 5.55 -3.07 -22.13
CA CYS A 36 6.67 -3.85 -21.60
C CYS A 36 6.38 -5.35 -21.57
N ASP A 37 7.43 -6.16 -21.35
CA ASP A 37 7.31 -7.63 -21.34
C ASP A 37 6.83 -8.20 -20.00
N TRP A 38 6.66 -7.37 -18.97
CA TRP A 38 6.15 -7.81 -17.67
C TRP A 38 4.63 -8.02 -17.72
N LYS A 39 4.17 -9.08 -17.06
CA LYS A 39 2.74 -9.34 -16.83
C LYS A 39 2.40 -9.00 -15.38
N GLY A 40 1.38 -8.17 -15.19
CA GLY A 40 0.92 -7.73 -13.89
C GLY A 40 -0.34 -8.46 -13.43
N THR A 41 -0.34 -8.94 -12.18
CA THR A 41 -1.53 -9.48 -11.50
C THR A 41 -1.76 -8.72 -10.19
N TYR A 42 -2.93 -8.11 -10.04
CA TYR A 42 -3.31 -7.41 -8.81
C TYR A 42 -3.84 -8.39 -7.76
N GLN A 43 -3.41 -8.23 -6.51
CA GLN A 43 -3.71 -9.15 -5.43
C GLN A 43 -4.08 -8.39 -4.15
N ASP A 44 -5.18 -8.81 -3.53
CA ASP A 44 -5.47 -8.47 -2.14
C ASP A 44 -4.58 -9.31 -1.23
N VAL A 45 -3.83 -8.65 -0.35
CA VAL A 45 -2.95 -9.32 0.61
C VAL A 45 -3.29 -8.90 2.03
N LEU A 46 -3.04 -9.78 2.99
CA LEU A 46 -3.10 -9.45 4.40
C LEU A 46 -1.70 -9.11 4.89
N THR A 47 -1.49 -7.85 5.26
CA THR A 47 -0.19 -7.36 5.72
C THR A 47 -0.19 -7.26 7.24
N TRP A 48 0.80 -7.86 7.90
CA TRP A 48 0.93 -7.80 9.35
C TRP A 48 1.69 -6.55 9.80
N PRO A 49 1.39 -6.01 10.99
CA PRO A 49 2.22 -4.98 11.61
C PRO A 49 3.67 -5.43 11.73
N ALA A 50 4.61 -4.49 11.56
CA ALA A 50 6.03 -4.74 11.75
C ALA A 50 6.30 -5.33 13.14
N ASN A 51 7.18 -6.32 13.22
CA ASN A 51 7.53 -7.09 14.43
C ASN A 51 6.49 -8.13 14.91
N THR A 52 5.45 -8.44 14.12
CA THR A 52 4.54 -9.55 14.47
C THR A 52 5.25 -10.89 14.27
N THR A 53 5.38 -11.69 15.34
CA THR A 53 6.00 -13.03 15.29
C THR A 53 5.11 -14.02 14.56
N ASP A 54 5.71 -15.04 13.93
CA ASP A 54 4.95 -16.08 13.23
C ASP A 54 4.02 -16.87 14.18
N GLU A 55 4.43 -17.02 15.44
CA GLU A 55 3.60 -17.58 16.52
C GLU A 55 2.33 -16.74 16.74
N THR A 56 2.47 -15.41 16.80
CA THR A 56 1.31 -14.51 16.95
C THR A 56 0.41 -14.57 15.72
N LYS A 57 1.00 -14.62 14.50
CA LYS A 57 0.23 -14.77 13.26
C LYS A 57 -0.59 -16.06 13.28
N ALA A 58 0.03 -17.18 13.63
CA ALA A 58 -0.63 -18.48 13.70
C ALA A 58 -1.75 -18.49 14.75
N LEU A 59 -1.52 -17.89 15.92
CA LEU A 59 -2.53 -17.76 16.97
C LEU A 59 -3.75 -16.97 16.48
N VAL A 60 -3.54 -15.80 15.88
CA VAL A 60 -4.63 -14.97 15.36
C VAL A 60 -5.39 -15.70 14.25
N THR A 61 -4.70 -16.37 13.31
CA THR A 61 -5.34 -17.18 12.27
C THR A 61 -6.20 -18.29 12.87
N GLN A 62 -5.70 -19.00 13.88
CA GLN A 62 -6.44 -20.05 14.56
C GLN A 62 -7.67 -19.52 15.29
N LEU A 63 -7.54 -18.38 15.98
CA LEU A 63 -8.66 -17.72 16.67
C LEU A 63 -9.77 -17.34 15.67
N VAL A 64 -9.42 -16.76 14.53
CA VAL A 64 -10.38 -16.38 13.48
C VAL A 64 -11.07 -17.62 12.89
N GLN A 65 -10.32 -18.70 12.60
CA GLN A 65 -10.91 -19.95 12.11
C GLN A 65 -11.87 -20.58 13.13
N ASN A 66 -11.51 -20.57 14.42
CA ASN A 66 -12.35 -21.11 15.48
C ASN A 66 -13.70 -20.39 15.58
N MET A 67 -13.79 -19.11 15.19
CA MET A 67 -15.07 -18.37 15.20
C MET A 67 -16.10 -18.93 14.21
N GLU A 68 -15.67 -19.61 13.14
CA GLU A 68 -16.57 -20.18 12.12
C GLU A 68 -17.45 -21.30 12.70
N THR A 69 -16.94 -22.04 13.69
CA THR A 69 -17.61 -23.19 14.31
C THR A 69 -17.96 -22.97 15.78
N ALA A 70 -17.60 -21.83 16.36
CA ALA A 70 -17.78 -21.54 17.78
C ALA A 70 -19.22 -21.14 18.14
N THR A 71 -19.57 -21.34 19.40
CA THR A 71 -20.82 -20.81 19.97
C THR A 71 -20.75 -19.28 20.15
N ILE A 72 -21.90 -18.62 20.29
CA ILE A 72 -21.97 -17.16 20.49
C ILE A 72 -21.11 -16.70 21.69
N ALA A 73 -21.13 -17.45 22.80
CA ALA A 73 -20.33 -17.11 23.98
C ALA A 73 -18.82 -17.19 23.72
N GLN A 74 -18.38 -18.23 23.00
CA GLN A 74 -16.98 -18.40 22.61
C GLN A 74 -16.54 -17.36 21.57
N ILE A 75 -17.42 -16.98 20.64
CA ILE A 75 -17.18 -15.90 19.68
C ILE A 75 -16.89 -14.58 20.40
N GLU A 76 -17.65 -14.24 21.44
CA GLU A 76 -17.42 -13.01 22.22
C GLU A 76 -16.08 -13.04 22.99
N GLU A 77 -15.70 -14.20 23.54
CA GLU A 77 -14.40 -14.38 24.19
C GLU A 77 -13.23 -14.29 23.22
N ILE A 78 -13.37 -14.89 22.03
CA ILE A 78 -12.37 -14.80 20.96
C ILE A 78 -12.23 -13.34 20.49
N LYS A 79 -13.33 -12.63 20.23
CA LYS A 79 -13.30 -11.20 19.86
C LYS A 79 -12.55 -10.38 20.90
N LYS A 80 -12.84 -10.59 22.19
CA LYS A 80 -12.17 -9.89 23.29
C LYS A 80 -10.67 -10.16 23.33
N THR A 81 -10.24 -11.36 22.94
CA THR A 81 -8.81 -11.69 22.84
C THR A 81 -8.17 -11.00 21.64
N LEU A 82 -8.83 -11.04 20.47
CA LEU A 82 -8.36 -10.44 19.23
C LEU A 82 -8.15 -8.92 19.33
N THR A 83 -8.91 -8.19 20.15
CA THR A 83 -8.70 -6.74 20.33
C THR A 83 -7.34 -6.36 20.92
N SER A 84 -6.67 -7.31 21.59
CA SER A 84 -5.35 -7.12 22.19
C SER A 84 -4.19 -7.61 21.32
N LEU A 85 -4.49 -8.29 20.21
CA LEU A 85 -3.50 -8.87 19.31
C LEU A 85 -3.30 -8.00 18.07
N PRO A 86 -2.09 -7.98 17.48
CA PRO A 86 -1.88 -7.31 16.20
C PRO A 86 -2.74 -8.00 15.14
N MET A 87 -3.55 -7.23 14.41
CA MET A 87 -4.37 -7.73 13.32
C MET A 87 -3.74 -7.37 11.97
N PRO A 88 -3.81 -8.27 10.97
CA PRO A 88 -3.38 -7.91 9.64
C PRO A 88 -4.36 -6.88 9.05
N TYR A 89 -3.85 -5.99 8.23
CA TYR A 89 -4.63 -5.02 7.48
C TYR A 89 -4.61 -5.36 5.99
N PRO A 90 -5.67 -5.02 5.24
CA PRO A 90 -5.69 -5.22 3.80
C PRO A 90 -4.61 -4.38 3.14
N GLY A 91 -3.80 -5.03 2.31
CA GLY A 91 -2.84 -4.42 1.39
C GLY A 91 -3.23 -4.76 -0.04
N TYR A 92 -2.72 -3.98 -0.99
CA TYR A 92 -2.97 -4.18 -2.41
C TYR A 92 -1.64 -4.25 -3.14
N HIS A 93 -1.33 -5.41 -3.69
CA HIS A 93 -0.03 -5.68 -4.28
C HIS A 93 -0.16 -5.96 -5.78
N LEU A 94 0.85 -5.55 -6.53
CA LEU A 94 1.04 -5.92 -7.93
C LEU A 94 2.15 -6.95 -8.03
N LEU A 95 1.77 -8.14 -8.48
CA LEU A 95 2.73 -9.18 -8.86
C LEU A 95 3.12 -9.01 -10.32
N LEU A 96 4.38 -8.63 -10.55
CA LEU A 96 4.98 -8.59 -11.86
C LEU A 96 5.71 -9.91 -12.13
N GLN A 97 5.44 -10.50 -13.30
CA GLN A 97 6.08 -11.73 -13.76
C GLN A 97 6.65 -11.55 -15.16
N ARG A 98 7.90 -12.00 -15.35
CA ARG A 98 8.55 -12.08 -16.65
C ARG A 98 9.48 -13.28 -16.66
N GLN A 99 9.15 -14.31 -17.44
CA GLN A 99 9.86 -15.59 -17.45
C GLN A 99 9.95 -16.22 -16.04
N GLN A 100 11.16 -16.38 -15.49
CA GLN A 100 11.40 -16.92 -14.15
C GLN A 100 11.52 -15.82 -13.07
N GLU A 101 11.47 -14.54 -13.47
CA GLU A 101 11.55 -13.42 -12.54
C GLU A 101 10.17 -13.03 -12.03
N GLN A 102 10.11 -12.74 -10.73
CA GLN A 102 8.91 -12.27 -10.07
C GLN A 102 9.26 -11.12 -9.13
N VAL A 103 8.53 -10.01 -9.25
CA VAL A 103 8.67 -8.84 -8.40
C VAL A 103 7.31 -8.53 -7.80
N ASN A 104 7.28 -8.25 -6.49
CA ASN A 104 6.06 -7.87 -5.78
C ASN A 104 6.15 -6.40 -5.38
N ILE A 105 5.14 -5.61 -5.74
CA ILE A 105 5.10 -4.17 -5.50
C ILE A 105 3.91 -3.85 -4.61
N ASP A 106 4.15 -3.17 -3.49
CA ASP A 106 3.09 -2.61 -2.63
C ASP A 106 2.57 -1.31 -3.25
N LEU A 107 1.29 -1.31 -3.63
CA LEU A 107 0.67 -0.17 -4.31
C LEU A 107 0.37 0.99 -3.35
N TRP A 108 0.19 0.72 -2.05
CA TRP A 108 0.07 1.78 -1.06
C TRP A 108 1.40 2.48 -0.83
N ASP A 109 2.51 1.73 -0.82
CA ASP A 109 3.85 2.31 -0.72
C ASP A 109 4.12 3.30 -1.86
N LEU A 110 3.72 2.96 -3.09
CA LEU A 110 3.79 3.91 -4.22
C LEU A 110 2.93 5.15 -4.00
N CYS A 111 1.69 5.00 -3.49
CA CYS A 111 0.84 6.15 -3.17
C CYS A 111 1.47 7.06 -2.11
N TYR A 112 2.17 6.49 -1.13
CA TYR A 112 2.88 7.27 -0.13
C TYR A 112 4.07 8.03 -0.72
N GLN A 113 4.86 7.40 -1.59
CA GLN A 113 5.93 8.07 -2.33
C GLN A 113 5.42 9.23 -3.20
N VAL A 114 4.19 9.13 -3.72
CA VAL A 114 3.53 10.21 -4.46
C VAL A 114 3.08 11.33 -3.51
N CYS A 115 2.38 11.03 -2.43
CA CYS A 115 1.70 12.06 -1.64
C CYS A 115 2.57 12.76 -0.60
N PHE A 116 3.64 12.10 -0.14
CA PHE A 116 4.44 12.59 0.97
C PHE A 116 5.85 13.02 0.53
N LEU A 117 6.36 14.08 1.14
CA LEU A 117 7.72 14.56 0.97
C LEU A 117 8.69 13.71 1.80
N ASN A 118 9.81 13.32 1.20
CA ASN A 118 10.89 12.55 1.85
C ASN A 118 10.45 11.20 2.47
N TYR A 119 9.35 10.64 1.98
CA TYR A 119 8.90 9.32 2.40
C TYR A 119 9.86 8.23 1.93
N SER A 120 10.24 7.36 2.85
CA SER A 120 10.89 6.09 2.54
C SER A 120 10.52 5.04 3.58
N SER A 121 10.80 3.78 3.29
CA SER A 121 10.60 2.70 4.27
C SER A 121 11.42 2.89 5.55
N GLN A 122 12.52 3.68 5.52
CA GLN A 122 13.30 4.04 6.72
C GLN A 122 12.87 5.37 7.35
N ASN A 123 12.24 6.27 6.60
CA ASN A 123 11.75 7.56 7.09
C ASN A 123 10.23 7.67 6.95
N THR A 124 9.53 7.38 8.05
CA THR A 124 8.07 7.45 8.09
C THR A 124 7.54 8.80 8.57
N ALA A 125 8.36 9.66 9.19
CA ALA A 125 7.91 10.98 9.64
C ALA A 125 7.91 11.92 8.44
N VAL A 126 6.72 12.24 7.94
CA VAL A 126 6.57 12.87 6.63
C VAL A 126 5.53 13.98 6.64
N ASP A 127 5.74 14.95 5.75
CA ASP A 127 4.80 16.01 5.42
C ASP A 127 4.15 15.73 4.07
N ILE A 128 2.94 16.26 3.86
CA ILE A 128 2.27 16.19 2.56
C ILE A 128 2.97 17.11 1.56
N ASP A 129 3.10 16.64 0.31
CA ASP A 129 3.48 17.50 -0.81
C ASP A 129 2.30 18.42 -1.18
N THR A 130 2.30 19.63 -0.62
CA THR A 130 1.20 20.59 -0.80
C THR A 130 1.02 21.06 -2.24
N ASN A 131 1.99 20.83 -3.14
CA ASN A 131 1.83 21.12 -4.57
C ASN A 131 0.78 20.22 -5.26
N LEU A 132 0.43 19.09 -4.63
CA LEU A 132 -0.65 18.21 -5.08
C LEU A 132 -2.04 18.78 -4.80
N ILE A 133 -2.13 19.91 -4.10
CA ILE A 133 -3.37 20.58 -3.77
C ILE A 133 -3.31 21.98 -4.38
N ASP A 134 -4.36 22.39 -5.06
CA ASP A 134 -4.45 23.71 -5.68
C ASP A 134 -4.88 24.80 -4.69
N GLU A 135 -5.01 26.03 -5.19
CA GLU A 135 -5.40 27.19 -4.38
C GLU A 135 -6.82 27.12 -3.82
N TYR A 136 -7.67 26.23 -4.35
CA TYR A 136 -9.04 26.00 -3.87
C TYR A 136 -9.12 24.88 -2.82
N GLY A 137 -8.01 24.19 -2.56
CA GLY A 137 -7.98 23.03 -1.68
C GLY A 137 -8.35 21.72 -2.39
N ASP A 138 -8.48 21.75 -3.72
CA ASP A 138 -8.78 20.58 -4.54
C ASP A 138 -7.49 19.92 -5.06
N VAL A 139 -7.62 18.73 -5.64
CA VAL A 139 -6.48 17.98 -6.18
C VAL A 139 -5.91 18.68 -7.41
N ASN A 140 -4.62 19.01 -7.38
CA ASN A 140 -3.87 19.41 -8.55
C ASN A 140 -3.59 18.20 -9.46
N TRP A 141 -4.55 17.88 -10.33
CA TRP A 141 -4.51 16.70 -11.20
C TRP A 141 -3.29 16.62 -12.11
N GLN A 142 -2.81 17.77 -12.60
CA GLN A 142 -1.66 17.79 -13.49
C GLN A 142 -0.37 17.42 -12.74
N TYR A 143 -0.18 17.98 -11.55
CA TYR A 143 1.00 17.68 -10.74
C TYR A 143 0.97 16.22 -10.24
N LEU A 144 -0.21 15.73 -9.85
CA LEU A 144 -0.41 14.34 -9.47
C LEU A 144 -0.10 13.37 -10.63
N GLU A 145 -0.61 13.64 -11.83
CA GLU A 145 -0.31 12.82 -13.02
C GLU A 145 1.20 12.82 -13.32
N ASN A 146 1.84 13.98 -13.33
CA ASN A 146 3.28 14.07 -13.61
C ASN A 146 4.10 13.25 -12.59
N LYS A 147 3.78 13.38 -11.30
CA LYS A 147 4.50 12.68 -10.23
C LYS A 147 4.28 11.17 -10.29
N THR A 148 3.05 10.73 -10.56
CA THR A 148 2.74 9.29 -10.71
C THR A 148 3.39 8.70 -11.95
N GLN A 149 3.37 9.40 -13.09
CA GLN A 149 4.01 8.94 -14.32
C GLN A 149 5.52 8.76 -14.13
N GLU A 150 6.19 9.73 -13.50
CA GLU A 150 7.62 9.67 -13.23
C GLU A 150 7.96 8.53 -12.26
N LEU A 151 7.22 8.39 -11.17
CA LEU A 151 7.43 7.30 -10.21
C LEU A 151 7.27 5.93 -10.89
N VAL A 152 6.19 5.72 -11.64
CA VAL A 152 5.96 4.42 -12.30
C VAL A 152 7.04 4.14 -13.35
N LYS A 153 7.50 5.14 -14.12
CA LYS A 153 8.66 4.95 -15.02
C LYS A 153 9.90 4.48 -14.27
N GLN A 154 10.21 5.11 -13.14
CA GLN A 154 11.36 4.73 -12.30
C GLN A 154 11.23 3.31 -11.74
N VAL A 155 10.04 2.94 -11.26
CA VAL A 155 9.75 1.58 -10.77
C VAL A 155 10.06 0.54 -11.84
N PHE A 156 9.57 0.73 -13.07
CA PHE A 156 9.80 -0.22 -14.17
C PHE A 156 11.25 -0.21 -14.68
N ALA A 157 11.92 0.94 -14.67
CA ALA A 157 13.34 1.05 -15.02
C ALA A 157 14.27 0.32 -14.04
N ASN A 158 13.84 0.19 -12.78
CA ASN A 158 14.58 -0.51 -11.72
C ASN A 158 14.24 -2.00 -11.61
N LEU A 159 13.37 -2.54 -12.48
CA LEU A 159 13.10 -3.97 -12.52
C LEU A 159 14.37 -4.72 -12.96
N PRO A 160 14.57 -5.98 -12.50
CA PRO A 160 15.68 -6.79 -12.94
C PRO A 160 15.79 -6.78 -14.48
N ILE A 161 17.00 -6.66 -15.00
CA ILE A 161 17.29 -6.78 -16.43
C ILE A 161 17.81 -8.20 -16.63
N LEU A 162 17.36 -8.87 -17.69
CA LEU A 162 17.91 -10.18 -18.05
C LEU A 162 19.44 -10.06 -18.12
N SER A 163 20.13 -10.87 -17.32
CA SER A 163 21.55 -11.13 -17.58
C SER A 163 21.57 -12.04 -18.80
N GLU A 164 22.14 -11.56 -19.92
CA GLU A 164 22.42 -12.39 -21.10
C GLU A 164 23.36 -13.57 -20.77
#